data_AF-D0LP16-F1
#
_entry.id   AF-D0LP16-F1
#
_cell.length_a   1.000
_cell.length_b   1.000
_cell.length_c   1.000
_cell.angle_alpha   90.00
_cell.angle_beta   90.00
_cell.angle_gamma   90.00
#
_symmetry.space_group_name_H-M   'P 1'
#
loop_
_entity.id
_entity.type
_entity.pdbx_description
1 polymer ?
#
loop_
_entity_poly.entity_id
_entity_poly.type
_entity_poly.pdbx_seq_one_letter_code
_entity_poly.pdbx_strand_id
1 'polypeptide(L)'
;MNEVAFSHALGQRLRLVREGLGMGQGELASACGVSDARYQEIEAGSYLPSIDELIAISDALDIDVSFFCEDILKPEIPGLMALLQRLLRAPARLLSLVEHLIEVMEEPDGEPHTEPQDTVSSE
;
A
#
# COMPACT_ATOMS: atom_id res chain seq x y z
N MET A 1 5.04 -3.18 3.44
CA MET A 1 5.47 -2.81 2.07
C MET A 1 5.46 -1.30 1.98
N ASN A 2 6.58 -0.66 1.61
CA ASN A 2 6.65 0.80 1.48
C ASN A 2 5.96 1.24 0.17
N GLU A 3 5.31 2.40 0.17
CA GLU A 3 4.57 3.00 -0.95
C GLU A 3 5.39 3.03 -2.26
N VAL A 4 6.69 3.30 -2.15
CA VAL A 4 7.63 3.30 -3.29
C VAL A 4 7.73 1.93 -3.97
N ALA A 5 7.73 0.84 -3.20
CA ALA A 5 7.79 -0.51 -3.75
C ALA A 5 6.48 -0.90 -4.44
N PHE A 6 5.34 -0.43 -3.93
CA PHE A 6 4.03 -0.62 -4.53
C PHE A 6 3.96 0.05 -5.91
N SER A 7 4.28 1.35 -5.98
CA SER A 7 4.18 2.13 -7.22
C SER A 7 5.05 1.57 -8.34
N HIS A 8 6.27 1.11 -8.01
CA HIS A 8 7.17 0.51 -8.98
C HIS A 8 6.67 -0.85 -9.49
N ALA A 9 6.11 -1.69 -8.62
CA ALA A 9 5.53 -2.96 -9.02
C ALA A 9 4.29 -2.78 -9.91
N LEU A 10 3.44 -1.80 -9.58
CA LEU A 10 2.28 -1.41 -10.38
C LEU A 10 2.72 -0.95 -11.79
N GLY A 11 3.66 -0.01 -11.85
CA GLY A 11 4.18 0.52 -13.12
C GLY A 11 4.76 -0.55 -14.04
N GLN A 12 5.49 -1.52 -13.47
CA GLN A 12 6.01 -2.66 -14.24
C GLN A 12 4.92 -3.55 -14.84
N ARG A 13 3.83 -3.81 -14.10
CA ARG A 13 2.73 -4.62 -14.65
C ARG A 13 1.98 -3.89 -15.74
N LEU A 14 1.72 -2.61 -15.56
CA LEU A 14 1.10 -1.77 -16.60
C LEU A 14 1.92 -1.81 -17.88
N ARG A 15 3.24 -1.62 -17.76
CA ARG A 15 4.17 -1.73 -18.87
C ARG A 15 4.12 -3.09 -19.55
N LEU A 16 4.14 -4.17 -18.77
CA LEU A 16 4.12 -5.54 -19.30
C LEU A 16 2.86 -5.80 -20.14
N VAL A 17 1.69 -5.39 -19.66
CA VAL A 17 0.42 -5.57 -20.39
C VAL A 17 0.41 -4.68 -21.64
N ARG A 18 0.75 -3.39 -21.51
CA ARG A 18 0.80 -2.46 -22.64
C ARG A 18 1.70 -2.98 -23.76
N GLU A 19 2.92 -3.41 -23.43
CA GLU A 19 3.87 -3.96 -24.40
C GLU A 19 3.37 -5.27 -24.99
N GLY A 20 2.68 -6.12 -24.21
CA GLY A 20 2.04 -7.34 -24.69
C GLY A 20 0.95 -7.09 -25.74
N LEU A 21 0.28 -5.93 -25.68
CA LEU A 21 -0.68 -5.46 -26.69
C LEU A 21 -0.03 -4.71 -27.86
N GLY A 22 1.30 -4.51 -27.84
CA GLY A 22 2.02 -3.78 -28.87
C GLY A 22 1.80 -2.26 -28.86
N MET A 23 1.23 -1.71 -27.77
CA MET A 23 0.88 -0.30 -27.68
C MET A 23 2.07 0.55 -27.23
N GLY A 24 2.17 1.79 -27.74
CA GLY A 24 3.10 2.80 -27.22
C GLY A 24 2.61 3.47 -25.94
N GLN A 25 3.51 4.08 -25.14
CA GLN A 25 3.11 4.83 -23.94
C GLN A 25 2.14 5.97 -24.26
N GLY A 26 2.43 6.78 -25.28
CA GLY A 26 1.54 7.89 -25.68
C GLY A 26 0.22 7.42 -26.29
N GLU A 27 0.20 6.24 -26.92
CA GLU A 27 -1.04 5.63 -27.41
C GLU A 27 -1.97 5.26 -26.26
N LEU A 28 -1.44 4.60 -25.23
CA LEU A 28 -2.22 4.25 -24.05
C LEU A 28 -2.60 5.48 -23.22
N ALA A 29 -1.68 6.44 -23.05
CA ALA A 29 -1.97 7.70 -22.36
C ALA A 29 -3.17 8.42 -23.02
N SER A 30 -3.17 8.51 -24.36
CA SER A 30 -4.30 9.06 -25.11
C SER A 30 -5.58 8.24 -24.95
N ALA A 31 -5.49 6.91 -24.89
CA ALA A 31 -6.65 6.04 -24.75
C ALA A 31 -7.32 6.13 -23.37
N CYS A 32 -6.53 6.30 -22.31
CA CYS A 32 -7.04 6.43 -20.93
C CYS A 32 -7.25 7.88 -20.46
N GLY A 33 -6.98 8.88 -21.32
CA GLY A 33 -7.17 10.30 -20.99
C GLY A 33 -6.13 10.85 -20.01
N VAL A 34 -4.95 10.25 -19.93
CA VAL A 34 -3.82 10.66 -19.10
C VAL A 34 -2.78 11.36 -19.99
N SER A 35 -2.03 12.33 -19.46
CA SER A 35 -0.94 12.95 -20.24
C SER A 35 0.24 11.98 -20.41
N ASP A 36 0.95 12.06 -21.53
CA ASP A 36 2.14 11.23 -21.80
C ASP A 36 3.16 11.29 -20.67
N ALA A 37 3.44 12.49 -20.15
CA ALA A 37 4.36 12.69 -19.03
C ALA A 37 3.89 12.00 -17.75
N ARG A 38 2.59 12.11 -17.41
CA ARG A 38 2.04 11.42 -16.23
C ARG A 38 2.06 9.91 -16.42
N TYR A 39 1.71 9.41 -17.60
CA TYR A 39 1.75 7.97 -17.87
C TYR A 39 3.17 7.41 -17.78
N GLN A 40 4.18 8.17 -18.23
CA GLN A 40 5.59 7.82 -18.04
C GLN A 40 5.98 7.73 -16.57
N GLU A 41 5.56 8.69 -15.74
CA GLU A 41 5.82 8.67 -14.30
C GLU A 41 5.11 7.50 -13.59
N ILE A 42 3.92 7.11 -14.07
CA ILE A 42 3.19 5.93 -13.59
C ILE A 42 3.98 4.66 -13.88
N GLU A 43 4.40 4.43 -15.12
CA GLU A 43 5.19 3.23 -15.47
C GLU A 43 6.56 3.20 -14.79
N ALA A 44 7.16 4.36 -14.54
CA ALA A 44 8.41 4.50 -13.79
C ALA A 44 8.23 4.27 -12.27
N GLY A 45 6.99 4.30 -11.77
CA GLY A 45 6.68 4.18 -10.35
C GLY A 45 6.99 5.43 -9.52
N SER A 46 7.32 6.55 -10.16
CA SER A 46 7.55 7.84 -9.49
C SER A 46 6.25 8.59 -9.19
N TYR A 47 5.13 8.15 -9.78
CA TYR A 47 3.79 8.65 -9.52
C TYR A 47 2.83 7.48 -9.29
N LEU A 48 2.09 7.53 -8.19
CA LEU A 48 1.00 6.59 -7.92
C LEU A 48 -0.28 7.15 -8.56
N PRO A 49 -0.89 6.46 -9.54
CA PRO A 49 -2.15 6.91 -10.13
C PRO A 49 -3.26 6.93 -9.09
N SER A 50 -4.17 7.88 -9.23
CA SER A 50 -5.46 7.84 -8.54
C SER A 50 -6.26 6.59 -8.94
N ILE A 51 -7.28 6.25 -8.15
CA ILE A 51 -8.17 5.12 -8.46
C ILE A 51 -8.85 5.33 -9.82
N ASP A 52 -9.31 6.55 -10.12
CA ASP A 52 -9.97 6.86 -11.38
C ASP A 52 -9.02 6.71 -12.58
N GLU A 53 -7.76 7.16 -12.45
CA GLU A 53 -6.74 6.96 -13.48
C GLU A 53 -6.43 5.48 -13.66
N LEU A 54 -6.32 4.70 -12.57
CA LEU A 54 -6.06 3.27 -12.65
C LEU A 54 -7.23 2.53 -13.33
N ILE A 55 -8.47 2.89 -13.05
CA ILE A 55 -9.67 2.34 -13.72
C ILE A 55 -9.62 2.69 -15.22
N ALA A 56 -9.35 3.94 -15.57
CA ALA A 56 -9.29 4.37 -16.98
C ALA A 56 -8.18 3.62 -17.76
N ILE A 57 -7.03 3.38 -17.13
CA ILE A 57 -5.95 2.57 -17.71
C ILE A 57 -6.40 1.12 -17.87
N SER A 58 -7.10 0.57 -16.87
CA SER A 58 -7.66 -0.79 -16.90
C SER A 58 -8.62 -0.99 -18.07
N ASP A 59 -9.56 -0.05 -18.24
CA ASP A 59 -10.55 -0.06 -19.31
C ASP A 59 -9.88 0.03 -20.70
N ALA A 60 -8.86 0.90 -20.84
CA ALA A 60 -8.12 1.05 -22.08
C ALA A 60 -7.27 -0.19 -22.44
N LEU A 61 -6.86 -0.97 -21.44
CA LEU A 61 -6.13 -2.23 -21.62
C LEU A 61 -7.03 -3.46 -21.75
N ASP A 62 -8.35 -3.32 -21.54
CA ASP A 62 -9.31 -4.42 -21.43
C ASP A 62 -8.87 -5.50 -20.41
N ILE A 63 -8.37 -5.03 -19.27
CA ILE A 63 -7.93 -5.87 -18.15
C ILE A 63 -8.71 -5.50 -16.90
N ASP A 64 -9.02 -6.47 -16.05
CA ASP A 64 -9.63 -6.20 -14.75
C ASP A 64 -8.65 -5.50 -13.80
N VAL A 65 -9.09 -4.43 -13.14
CA VAL A 65 -8.22 -3.58 -12.32
C VAL A 65 -7.53 -4.35 -11.19
N SER A 66 -8.13 -5.44 -10.71
CA SER A 66 -7.56 -6.28 -9.66
C SER A 66 -6.28 -6.98 -10.10
N PHE A 67 -6.09 -7.27 -11.39
CA PHE A 67 -4.87 -7.88 -11.94
C PHE A 67 -3.61 -7.06 -11.59
N PHE A 68 -3.75 -5.74 -11.64
CA PHE A 68 -2.64 -4.83 -11.31
C PHE A 68 -2.30 -4.84 -9.82
N CYS A 69 -3.19 -5.37 -8.98
CA CYS A 69 -3.07 -5.39 -7.52
C CYS A 69 -2.85 -6.78 -6.91
N GLU A 70 -3.11 -7.87 -7.66
CA GLU A 70 -3.26 -9.24 -7.12
C GLU A 70 -2.08 -9.76 -6.27
N ASP A 71 -0.83 -9.59 -6.69
CA ASP A 71 0.32 -9.95 -5.84
C ASP A 71 0.92 -8.78 -5.06
N ILE A 72 0.47 -7.55 -5.31
CA ILE A 72 0.96 -6.37 -4.57
C ILE A 72 0.23 -6.27 -3.22
N LEU A 73 -1.05 -6.65 -3.20
CA LEU A 73 -1.89 -6.62 -2.01
C LEU A 73 -1.86 -7.93 -1.22
N LYS A 74 -1.08 -8.94 -1.62
CA LYS A 74 -0.92 -10.15 -0.83
C LYS A 74 -0.17 -9.80 0.45
N PRO A 75 -0.82 -9.86 1.62
CA PRO A 75 -0.11 -9.60 2.85
C PRO A 75 0.94 -10.70 3.04
N GLU A 76 2.18 -10.30 3.34
CA GLU A 76 3.25 -11.23 3.76
C GLU A 76 2.94 -11.92 5.10
N ILE A 77 1.80 -11.60 5.72
CA ILE A 77 1.30 -12.17 6.95
C ILE A 77 0.26 -13.24 6.61
N PRO A 78 0.62 -14.54 6.71
CA PRO A 78 -0.32 -15.63 6.52
C PRO A 78 -1.54 -15.46 7.44
N GLY A 79 -2.73 -15.57 6.86
CA GLY A 79 -3.97 -15.48 7.62
C GLY A 79 -4.42 -14.05 7.99
N LEU A 80 -3.73 -12.99 7.55
CA LEU A 80 -4.17 -11.61 7.81
C LEU A 80 -5.61 -11.37 7.35
N MET A 81 -5.96 -11.82 6.15
CA MET A 81 -7.33 -11.68 5.65
C MET A 81 -8.37 -12.40 6.52
N ALA A 82 -8.03 -13.59 7.00
CA ALA A 82 -8.90 -14.34 7.92
C ALA A 82 -9.01 -13.63 9.28
N LEU A 83 -7.92 -13.01 9.76
CA LEU A 83 -7.93 -12.21 10.99
C LEU A 83 -8.79 -10.94 10.84
N LEU A 84 -8.62 -10.19 9.75
CA LEU A 84 -9.43 -8.99 9.45
C LEU A 84 -10.93 -9.32 9.41
N GLN A 85 -11.31 -10.43 8.75
CA GLN A 85 -12.70 -10.88 8.72
C GLN A 85 -13.25 -11.21 10.12
N ARG A 86 -12.42 -11.75 11.00
CA ARG A 86 -12.79 -12.02 12.40
C ARG A 86 -12.92 -10.72 13.20
N LEU A 87 -12.01 -9.77 13.02
CA LEU A 87 -12.04 -8.47 13.69
C LEU A 87 -13.25 -7.62 13.25
N LEU A 88 -13.58 -7.60 11.96
CA LEU A 88 -14.78 -6.90 11.45
C LEU A 88 -16.10 -7.39 12.07
N ARG A 89 -16.12 -8.60 12.62
CA ARG A 89 -17.28 -9.21 13.30
C ARG A 89 -17.10 -9.30 14.81
N ALA A 90 -16.03 -8.73 15.35
CA ALA A 90 -15.71 -8.82 16.77
C ALA A 90 -16.56 -7.86 17.62
N PRO A 91 -16.78 -8.19 18.92
CA PRO A 91 -17.38 -7.25 19.86
C PRO A 91 -16.43 -6.07 20.13
N ALA A 92 -17.00 -4.89 20.39
CA ALA A 92 -16.27 -3.63 20.56
C ALA A 92 -15.08 -3.72 21.55
N ARG A 93 -15.23 -4.46 22.66
CA ARG A 93 -14.16 -4.63 23.65
C ARG A 93 -12.89 -5.26 23.07
N LEU A 94 -13.03 -6.20 22.14
CA LEU A 94 -11.88 -6.85 21.51
C LEU A 94 -11.18 -5.87 20.54
N LEU A 95 -11.96 -5.05 19.82
CA LEU A 95 -11.41 -4.03 18.94
C LEU A 95 -10.63 -2.98 19.73
N SER A 96 -11.17 -2.49 20.84
CA SER A 96 -10.48 -1.53 21.72
C SER A 96 -9.18 -2.11 22.30
N LEU A 97 -9.14 -3.41 22.60
CA LEU A 97 -7.91 -4.07 23.05
C LEU A 97 -6.88 -4.15 21.92
N VAL A 98 -7.30 -4.51 20.71
CA VAL A 98 -6.41 -4.59 19.54
C VAL A 98 -5.85 -3.21 19.18
N GLU A 99 -6.69 -2.17 19.21
CA GLU A 99 -6.29 -0.78 19.01
C GLU A 99 -5.19 -0.39 20.01
N HIS A 100 -5.40 -0.64 21.30
CA HIS A 100 -4.40 -0.36 22.32
C HIS A 100 -3.09 -1.15 22.13
N LEU A 101 -3.17 -2.42 21.71
CA LEU A 101 -1.98 -3.23 21.44
C LEU A 101 -1.18 -2.70 20.25
N ILE A 102 -1.86 -2.18 19.20
CA ILE A 102 -1.20 -1.56 18.05
C ILE A 102 -0.45 -0.30 18.51
N GLU A 103 -1.09 0.56 19.31
CA GLU A 103 -0.45 1.77 19.88
C GLU A 103 0.82 1.42 20.67
N VAL A 104 0.73 0.42 21.56
CA VAL A 104 1.87 -0.03 22.37
C VAL A 104 3.00 -0.62 21.50
N MET A 105 2.66 -1.27 20.38
CA MET A 105 3.64 -1.86 19.47
C MET A 105 4.26 -0.84 18.50
N GLU A 106 3.66 0.35 18.34
CA GLU A 106 4.19 1.45 17.51
C GLU A 106 5.21 2.32 18.25
N GLU A 107 5.37 2.15 19.57
CA GLU A 107 6.47 2.77 20.31
C GLU A 107 7.81 2.12 19.89
N PRO A 108 8.82 2.90 19.45
CA PRO A 108 10.10 2.33 19.07
C PRO A 108 10.78 1.71 20.30
N ASP A 109 11.26 0.47 20.14
CA ASP A 109 12.00 -0.27 21.16
C ASP A 109 13.05 0.62 21.87
N GLY A 110 12.75 1.01 23.11
CA GLY A 110 13.72 1.35 24.15
C GLY A 110 14.27 2.78 24.16
N GLU A 111 13.54 3.71 24.78
CA GLU A 111 14.22 4.60 25.72
C GLU A 111 14.05 4.05 27.14
N PRO A 112 15.15 3.66 27.83
CA PRO A 112 15.03 3.22 29.21
C PRO A 112 14.55 4.41 30.05
N HIS A 113 13.36 4.26 30.65
CA HIS A 113 12.96 5.12 31.76
C HIS A 113 14.05 5.03 32.83
N THR A 114 14.87 6.07 32.95
CA THR A 114 15.73 6.23 34.12
C THR A 114 14.81 6.38 35.32
N GLU A 115 14.77 5.35 36.17
CA GLU A 115 14.16 5.43 37.49
C GLU A 115 14.69 6.70 38.20
N PRO A 116 13.82 7.47 38.87
CA PRO A 116 14.28 8.60 39.64
C PRO A 116 15.22 8.06 40.73
N GLN A 117 16.48 8.49 40.70
CA GLN A 117 17.41 8.19 41.79
C GLN A 117 16.83 8.76 43.07
N ASP A 118 16.58 7.87 44.03
CA ASP A 118 16.38 8.20 45.43
C ASP A 118 17.52 9.12 45.87
N THR A 119 17.26 10.43 45.90
CA THR A 119 18.07 11.33 46.71
C THR A 119 17.75 11.01 48.15
N VAL A 120 18.49 10.05 48.69
CA VAL A 120 18.59 9.78 50.11
C VAL A 120 18.84 11.11 50.81
N SER A 121 17.87 11.52 51.61
CA SER A 121 18.10 12.43 52.73
C SER A 121 19.20 11.84 53.60
N SER A 122 20.30 12.57 53.75
CA SER A 122 21.20 12.42 54.87
C SER A 122 21.81 13.79 55.20
N GLU A 123 21.27 14.34 56.30
CA GLU A 123 21.88 15.18 57.35
C GLU A 123 22.81 16.35 56.99
#